data_AF-A0A955C673-F1
#
_entry.id   AF-A0A955C673-F1
#
_cell.length_a   1.000
_cell.length_b   1.000
_cell.length_c   1.000
_cell.angle_alpha   90.00
_cell.angle_beta   90.00
_cell.angle_gamma   90.00
#
_symmetry.space_group_name_H-M   'P 1'
#
loop_
_entity.id
_entity.type
_entity.pdbx_description
1 polymer ?
#
loop_
_entity_poly.entity_id
_entity_poly.type
_entity_poly.pdbx_seq_one_letter_code
_entity_poly.pdbx_strand_id
1 'polypeptide(L)'
;VNLPPQLQPVPDGTRARVRATFQARRIVFEPVAEFRAGEPMTFEFQLEATQAGNVAITAELSSDGLPQPLQASEQTEILGR
;
A
#
# COMPACT_ATOMS: atom_id res chain seq x y z
N VAL A 1 -1.56 1.94 -3.05
CA VAL A 1 -0.12 1.81 -2.69
C VAL A 1 0.68 1.53 -3.94
N ASN A 2 1.67 2.36 -4.24
CA ASN A 2 2.58 2.19 -5.37
C ASN A 2 3.82 1.42 -4.92
N LEU A 3 4.19 0.41 -5.70
CA LEU A 3 5.29 -0.50 -5.42
C LEU A 3 6.44 -0.27 -6.41
N PRO A 4 7.69 -0.21 -5.93
CA PRO A 4 8.86 -0.15 -6.78
C PRO A 4 9.15 -1.53 -7.42
N PRO A 5 9.94 -1.59 -8.52
CA PRO A 5 10.23 -2.84 -9.24
C PRO A 5 10.83 -3.97 -8.40
N GLN A 6 11.55 -3.61 -7.33
CA GLN A 6 12.25 -4.53 -6.46
C GLN A 6 11.33 -5.28 -5.49
N LEU A 7 10.04 -4.92 -5.44
CA LEU A 7 9.05 -5.50 -4.54
C LEU A 7 7.90 -6.11 -5.33
N GLN A 8 7.48 -7.31 -4.94
CA GLN A 8 6.30 -7.97 -5.48
C GLN A 8 5.30 -8.25 -4.34
N PRO A 9 4.00 -8.01 -4.54
CA PRO A 9 3.01 -8.33 -3.51
C PRO A 9 2.80 -9.84 -3.35
N VAL A 10 2.58 -10.26 -2.11
CA VAL A 10 2.14 -11.62 -1.77
C VAL A 10 0.61 -11.62 -1.69
N PRO A 11 -0.13 -12.26 -2.63
CA PRO A 11 -1.58 -12.15 -2.70
C PRO A 11 -2.31 -12.53 -1.41
N ASP A 12 -1.90 -13.62 -0.78
CA ASP A 12 -2.50 -14.12 0.48
C ASP A 12 -1.99 -13.39 1.73
N GLY A 13 -1.04 -12.47 1.57
CA GLY A 13 -0.44 -11.70 2.65
C GLY A 13 -1.21 -10.43 3.01
N THR A 14 -2.40 -10.20 2.44
CA THR A 14 -3.17 -8.96 2.64
C THR A 14 -4.31 -9.14 3.63
N ARG A 15 -4.41 -8.20 4.58
CA ARG A 15 -5.49 -8.12 5.57
C ARG A 15 -6.03 -6.70 5.61
N ALA A 16 -7.28 -6.54 5.20
CA ALA A 16 -8.01 -5.28 5.20
C ALA A 16 -9.51 -5.56 5.34
N ARG A 17 -10.28 -4.53 5.73
CA ARG A 17 -11.77 -4.62 5.79
C ARG A 17 -12.43 -4.66 4.41
N VAL A 18 -11.67 -4.33 3.36
CA VAL A 18 -12.12 -4.26 1.97
C VAL A 18 -11.22 -5.10 1.08
N ARG A 19 -11.70 -5.46 -0.11
CA ARG A 19 -10.91 -6.23 -1.06
C ARG A 19 -9.71 -5.42 -1.53
N ALA A 20 -8.57 -6.11 -1.68
CA ALA A 20 -7.41 -5.60 -2.37
C ALA A 20 -7.31 -6.20 -3.78
N THR A 21 -6.86 -5.40 -4.74
CA THR A 21 -6.54 -5.83 -6.09
C THR A 21 -5.11 -5.45 -6.43
N PHE A 22 -4.41 -6.33 -7.15
CA PHE A 22 -3.00 -6.16 -7.50
C PHE A 22 -2.90 -5.86 -8.99
N GLN A 23 -2.49 -4.63 -9.31
CA GLN A 23 -2.38 -4.12 -10.66
C GLN A 23 -0.92 -3.82 -10.97
N ALA A 24 -0.19 -4.80 -11.52
CA ALA A 24 1.23 -4.73 -11.87
C ALA A 24 2.14 -4.26 -10.72
N ARG A 25 2.19 -2.94 -10.46
CA ARG A 25 3.00 -2.27 -9.42
C ARG A 25 2.16 -1.43 -8.47
N ARG A 26 0.86 -1.69 -8.39
CA ARG A 26 -0.06 -0.98 -7.50
C ARG A 26 -0.94 -1.96 -6.75
N ILE A 27 -1.05 -1.79 -5.43
CA ILE A 27 -2.10 -2.40 -4.62
C ILE A 27 -3.22 -1.37 -4.50
N VAL A 28 -4.41 -1.74 -4.96
CA VAL A 28 -5.61 -0.89 -4.92
C VAL A 28 -6.63 -1.56 -4.01
N PHE A 29 -7.03 -0.85 -2.97
CA PHE A 29 -8.11 -1.26 -2.07
C PHE A 29 -9.43 -0.69 -2.57
N GLU A 30 -10.51 -1.46 -2.46
CA GLU A 30 -11.85 -0.95 -2.76
C GLU A 30 -12.20 0.25 -1.85
N PRO A 31 -13.01 1.19 -2.33
CA PRO A 31 -13.49 2.29 -1.50
C PRO A 31 -14.21 1.78 -0.25
N VAL A 32 -13.96 2.42 0.88
CA VAL A 32 -14.69 2.14 2.12
C VAL A 32 -15.92 3.04 2.16
N ALA A 33 -17.10 2.45 2.35
CA ALA A 33 -18.37 3.19 2.33
C ALA A 33 -18.48 4.22 3.47
N GLU A 34 -17.97 3.89 4.67
CA GLU A 34 -18.03 4.76 5.84
C GLU A 34 -16.77 4.66 6.68
N PHE A 35 -16.27 5.81 7.14
CA PHE A 35 -15.14 5.92 8.05
C PHE A 35 -15.51 6.86 9.19
N ARG A 36 -15.39 6.38 10.44
CA ARG A 36 -15.70 7.18 11.61
C ARG A 36 -14.50 8.02 12.02
N ALA A 37 -14.73 9.30 12.30
CA ALA A 37 -13.69 10.20 12.79
C ALA A 37 -13.08 9.65 14.10
N GLY A 38 -11.75 9.60 14.14
CA GLY A 38 -10.99 9.14 15.31
C GLY A 38 -10.83 7.62 15.43
N GLU A 39 -11.46 6.80 14.58
CA GLU A 39 -11.20 5.36 14.52
C GLU A 39 -10.02 5.08 13.58
N PRO A 40 -8.94 4.41 14.01
CA PRO A 40 -7.89 4.01 13.08
C PRO A 40 -8.38 2.91 12.14
N MET A 41 -8.04 3.03 10.86
CA MET A 41 -8.24 1.96 9.88
C MET A 41 -6.90 1.45 9.39
N THR A 42 -6.66 0.16 9.57
CA THR A 42 -5.40 -0.49 9.23
C THR A 42 -5.56 -1.32 7.97
N PHE A 43 -4.59 -1.18 7.06
CA PHE A 43 -4.41 -2.00 5.88
C PHE A 43 -3.06 -2.69 5.99
N GLU A 44 -3.05 -4.01 6.12
CA GLU A 44 -1.83 -4.80 6.18
C GLU A 44 -1.66 -5.56 4.86
N PHE A 45 -0.43 -5.61 4.35
CA PHE A 45 -0.09 -6.40 3.17
C PHE A 45 1.37 -6.84 3.27
N GLN A 46 1.67 -7.99 2.68
CA GLN A 46 3.03 -8.51 2.61
C GLN A 46 3.62 -8.31 1.22
N LEU A 47 4.90 -7.94 1.20
CA LEU A 47 5.69 -7.78 -0.01
C LEU A 47 6.90 -8.70 0.09
N GLU A 48 7.29 -9.28 -1.03
CA GLU A 48 8.51 -10.03 -1.20
C GLU A 48 9.53 -9.19 -1.98
N ALA A 49 10.78 -9.20 -1.53
CA ALA A 49 11.88 -8.55 -2.22
C ALA A 49 12.42 -9.44 -3.34
N THR A 50 12.44 -8.93 -4.57
CA THR A 50 12.96 -9.64 -5.75
C THR A 50 14.35 -9.18 -6.14
N GLN A 51 14.77 -7.99 -5.70
CA GLN A 51 16.06 -7.38 -6.02
C GLN A 51 16.55 -6.51 -4.86
N ALA A 52 17.87 -6.46 -4.67
CA ALA A 52 18.51 -5.54 -3.74
C ALA A 52 18.43 -4.08 -4.23
N GLY A 53 18.45 -3.13 -3.28
CA GLY A 53 18.50 -1.71 -3.56
C GLY A 53 17.67 -0.86 -2.60
N ASN A 54 17.79 0.46 -2.77
CA ASN A 54 16.97 1.44 -2.06
C ASN A 54 15.59 1.52 -2.70
N VAL A 55 14.56 1.39 -1.89
CA VAL A 55 13.17 1.37 -2.34
C VAL A 55 12.34 2.35 -1.54
N ALA A 56 11.32 2.91 -2.19
CA ALA A 56 10.31 3.74 -1.57
C ALA A 56 8.93 3.15 -1.84
N ILE A 57 8.15 2.92 -0.79
CA ILE A 57 6.74 2.52 -0.87
C ILE A 57 5.91 3.76 -0.63
N THR A 58 4.97 4.05 -1.52
CA THR A 58 4.09 5.22 -1.36
C THR A 58 2.64 4.78 -1.25
N ALA A 59 2.00 5.09 -0.12
CA ALA A 59 0.57 4.97 0.07
C ALA A 59 -0.09 6.31 -0.30
N GLU A 60 -1.25 6.22 -0.96
CA GLU A 60 -2.08 7.36 -1.31
C GLU A 60 -3.50 7.05 -0.84
N LEU A 61 -4.13 8.00 -0.17
CA LEU A 61 -5.49 7.95 0.32
C LEU A 61 -6.27 9.13 -0.27
N SER A 62 -7.37 8.84 -0.95
CA SER A 62 -8.32 9.84 -1.42
C SER A 62 -9.69 9.61 -0.80
N SER A 63 -10.46 10.68 -0.68
CA SER A 63 -11.87 10.66 -0.28
C SER A 63 -12.56 11.89 -0.84
N ASP A 64 -13.88 11.84 -1.00
CA ASP A 64 -14.66 12.98 -1.53
C ASP A 64 -14.55 14.25 -0.67
N GLY A 65 -14.27 14.09 0.64
CA GLY A 65 -14.06 15.20 1.57
C GLY A 65 -12.65 15.79 1.57
N LEU A 66 -11.71 15.22 0.80
CA LEU A 66 -10.33 15.69 0.72
C LEU A 66 -10.09 16.40 -0.63
N PRO A 67 -9.70 17.69 -0.64
CA PRO A 67 -9.45 18.42 -1.88
C PRO A 67 -8.22 17.90 -2.64
N GLN A 68 -7.29 17.24 -1.94
CA GLN A 68 -6.12 16.59 -2.50
C GLN A 68 -5.88 15.25 -1.79
N PRO A 69 -5.38 14.21 -2.47
CA PRO A 69 -5.03 12.95 -1.83
C PRO A 69 -3.96 13.14 -0.76
N LEU A 70 -4.10 12.43 0.35
CA LEU A 70 -3.05 12.29 1.34
C LEU A 70 -2.05 11.26 0.86
N GLN A 71 -0.75 11.54 1.05
CA GLN A 71 0.31 10.61 0.68
C GLN A 71 1.26 10.39 1.86
N ALA A 72 1.70 9.15 2.01
CA ALA A 72 2.75 8.76 2.93
C ALA A 72 3.75 7.90 2.17
N SER A 73 5.05 8.16 2.38
CA SER A 73 6.12 7.39 1.74
C SER A 73 7.07 6.88 2.81
N GLU A 74 7.44 5.61 2.69
CA GLU A 74 8.41 4.97 3.56
C GLU A 74 9.55 4.41 2.71
N GLN A 75 10.77 4.71 3.12
CA GLN A 75 11.99 4.28 2.44
C GLN A 75 12.63 3.13 3.23
N THR A 76 13.14 2.15 2.51
CA THR A 76 13.91 1.06 3.10
C THR A 76 15.00 0.59 2.14
N GLU A 77 16.02 -0.06 2.70
CA GLU A 77 17.12 -0.65 1.95
C GLU A 77 16.96 -2.17 1.96
N ILE A 78 16.86 -2.76 0.76
CA ILE A 78 16.86 -4.21 0.59
C ILE A 78 18.30 -4.65 0.41
N LEU A 79 18.82 -5.35 1.42
CA LEU A 79 20.15 -5.95 1.38
C LEU A 79 20.08 -7.31 0.67
N GLY A 80 20.89 -7.48 -0.37
CA GLY A 80 21.06 -8.77 -1.05
C GLY A 80 22.11 -9.65 -0.39
N ARG A 81 22.02 -10.96 -0.61
CA ARG A 81 23.14 -11.90 -0.47
C ARG A 81 23.50 -12.47 -1.83
#